data_AF-A0A3R6AQ59-F1
#
_entry.id   AF-A0A3R6AQ59-F1
#
_cell.length_a   1.000
_cell.length_b   1.000
_cell.length_c   1.000
_cell.angle_alpha   90.00
_cell.angle_beta   90.00
_cell.angle_gamma   90.00
#
_symmetry.space_group_name_H-M   'P 1'
#
loop_
_entity.id
_entity.type
_entity.pdbx_description
1 polymer ?
#
loop_
_entity_poly.entity_id
_entity_poly.type
_entity_poly.pdbx_seq_one_letter_code
_entity_poly.pdbx_strand_id
1 'polypeptide(L)'
;MIKLEKKKSCIIWILMTVICTFFVCMIGSVSIEAKTVTKDITIGKGKTYAIEQTFSGKATFKTSNKKIAVIKNGKIIGKAIGKAKITIKDKGNTYIYKITVAKAYLNQNEIIINVGKTVNLKIKGMKGKVKWSSLNKKVATVKNGKVTGKKTGKTVIQAKINGTILKCNVKVEKPELSKKKVTIESGKSYILKVKGTSRKVVWTSSNRNVVTVKNGKITGKKPGNTTVIAKVNGSVLKCNIRVIATKKPHKDDTQNTEGTDDKKPDNNDGVETNTPKLSTTSITWKFGDGDDGTYLTLNNADCDDVIWNTSDEKIVRVYPEGNSAVIYNNLKGGKAIVTATYKGKTYSCNVVSYSLYRTNISCEEGTGFDYDESAKNMDELVNTENFLGVSLDWTWNRTDLVQKKTTPDGSYTHYIVEDSGTTEVTGISKDGFTKAVVTINSYGKYIDKKGTYDEKLTNEVYNLLKTEETRNTDISSSCYSMPKDQLVFLLSTADRWYNGEISDRKRVNLFRYTPFKDAMCSYSMYGDREYMFGDNSKIIEIDNAKNASDVVKGINTYMGSQNWARLLLYIKVHTDLNKKYVYMVTC
;
A
#
# COMPACT_ATOMS: atom_id res chain seq x y z
N MET A 1 -37.75 -12.92 -62.47
CA MET A 1 -36.62 -13.10 -61.53
C MET A 1 -35.87 -11.80 -61.20
N ILE A 2 -35.48 -10.98 -62.19
CA ILE A 2 -34.63 -9.78 -61.99
C ILE A 2 -35.25 -8.68 -61.10
N LYS A 3 -36.58 -8.51 -61.08
CA LYS A 3 -37.27 -7.54 -60.20
C LYS A 3 -37.25 -7.94 -58.71
N LEU A 4 -37.14 -9.24 -58.39
CA LEU A 4 -37.12 -9.74 -57.01
C LEU A 4 -35.72 -9.58 -56.38
N GLU A 5 -34.66 -9.72 -57.19
CA GLU A 5 -33.27 -9.52 -56.74
C GLU A 5 -32.95 -8.05 -56.45
N LYS A 6 -33.44 -7.11 -57.26
CA LYS A 6 -33.26 -5.67 -56.98
C LYS A 6 -33.91 -5.21 -55.67
N LYS A 7 -35.08 -5.76 -55.32
CA LYS A 7 -35.74 -5.45 -54.03
C LYS A 7 -34.98 -6.04 -52.83
N LYS A 8 -34.45 -7.28 -52.94
CA LYS A 8 -33.61 -7.88 -51.91
C LYS A 8 -32.30 -7.12 -51.71
N SER A 9 -31.66 -6.67 -52.81
CA SER A 9 -30.45 -5.87 -52.76
C SER A 9 -30.65 -4.51 -52.11
N CYS A 10 -31.79 -3.86 -52.35
CA CYS A 10 -32.10 -2.55 -51.76
C CYS A 10 -32.38 -2.65 -50.24
N ILE A 11 -33.09 -3.70 -49.82
CA ILE A 11 -33.35 -3.98 -48.39
C ILE A 11 -32.06 -4.32 -47.65
N ILE A 12 -31.15 -5.10 -48.26
CA ILE A 12 -29.83 -5.40 -47.70
C ILE A 12 -28.97 -4.13 -47.57
N TRP A 13 -29.04 -3.21 -48.53
CA TRP A 13 -28.31 -1.94 -48.48
C TRP A 13 -28.84 -1.00 -47.38
N ILE A 14 -30.16 -0.94 -47.20
CA ILE A 14 -30.81 -0.15 -46.14
C ILE A 14 -30.53 -0.79 -44.76
N LEU A 15 -30.55 -2.12 -44.64
CA LEU A 15 -30.17 -2.80 -43.39
C LEU A 15 -28.69 -2.58 -43.06
N MET A 16 -27.77 -2.63 -44.04
CA MET A 16 -26.35 -2.36 -43.82
C MET A 16 -26.07 -0.91 -43.41
N THR A 17 -26.79 0.06 -43.97
CA THR A 17 -26.64 1.47 -43.59
C THR A 17 -27.25 1.75 -42.21
N VAL A 18 -28.38 1.14 -41.86
CA VAL A 18 -28.99 1.23 -40.52
C VAL A 18 -28.14 0.50 -39.47
N ILE A 19 -27.54 -0.65 -39.79
CA ILE A 19 -26.61 -1.37 -38.91
C ILE A 19 -25.30 -0.60 -38.75
N CYS A 20 -24.80 0.09 -39.79
CA CYS A 20 -23.64 0.98 -39.68
C CYS A 20 -23.94 2.22 -38.81
N THR A 21 -25.11 2.84 -38.92
CA THR A 21 -25.48 3.97 -38.06
C THR A 21 -25.79 3.52 -36.62
N PHE A 22 -26.33 2.32 -36.41
CA PHE A 22 -26.47 1.73 -35.07
C PHE A 22 -25.13 1.33 -34.44
N PHE A 23 -24.17 0.82 -35.22
CA PHE A 23 -22.81 0.53 -34.71
C PHE A 23 -21.99 1.79 -34.45
N VAL A 24 -22.24 2.89 -35.16
CA VAL A 24 -21.62 4.20 -34.89
C VAL A 24 -22.19 4.84 -33.62
N CYS A 25 -23.44 4.53 -33.23
CA CYS A 25 -24.05 5.03 -31.99
C CYS A 25 -23.89 4.11 -30.76
N MET A 26 -23.50 2.83 -30.92
CA MET A 26 -23.27 1.89 -29.80
C MET A 26 -21.79 1.65 -29.44
N ILE A 27 -20.84 2.35 -30.05
CA ILE A 27 -19.54 2.57 -29.41
C ILE A 27 -19.73 3.78 -28.51
N GLY A 28 -20.31 3.54 -27.33
CA GLY A 28 -20.16 4.46 -26.22
C GLY A 28 -18.69 4.85 -26.16
N SER A 29 -18.43 6.15 -26.17
CA SER A 29 -17.10 6.74 -26.13
C SER A 29 -16.31 6.05 -25.03
N VAL A 30 -15.49 5.06 -25.39
CA VAL A 30 -14.47 4.56 -24.48
C VAL A 30 -13.57 5.77 -24.32
N SER A 31 -13.70 6.45 -23.18
CA SER A 31 -12.75 7.45 -22.74
C SER A 31 -11.41 6.74 -22.65
N ILE A 32 -10.66 6.74 -23.75
CA ILE A 32 -9.25 6.37 -23.74
C ILE A 32 -8.62 7.48 -22.92
N GLU A 33 -8.44 7.24 -21.62
CA GLU A 33 -7.68 8.13 -20.75
C GLU A 33 -6.34 8.42 -21.45
N ALA A 34 -6.19 9.65 -21.92
CA ALA A 34 -4.98 10.10 -22.59
C ALA A 34 -3.82 10.05 -21.60
N LYS A 35 -3.03 8.98 -21.67
CA LYS A 35 -1.93 8.78 -20.72
C LYS A 35 -0.78 9.69 -21.09
N THR A 36 -0.37 10.55 -20.15
CA THR A 36 0.86 11.34 -20.29
C THR A 36 2.02 10.66 -19.57
N VAL A 37 3.07 10.29 -20.30
CA VAL A 37 4.27 9.66 -19.75
C VAL A 37 5.44 10.62 -19.87
N THR A 38 6.07 10.97 -18.74
CA THR A 38 7.26 11.82 -18.71
C THR A 38 8.51 11.02 -18.41
N LYS A 39 9.59 11.25 -19.16
CA LYS A 39 10.90 10.63 -18.96
C LYS A 39 12.03 11.65 -19.05
N ASP A 40 12.89 11.67 -18.04
CA ASP A 40 14.11 12.48 -18.04
C ASP A 40 15.25 11.72 -18.73
N ILE A 41 15.84 12.34 -19.74
CA ILE A 41 16.94 11.76 -20.50
C ILE A 41 18.12 12.72 -20.48
N THR A 42 19.31 12.21 -20.14
CA THR A 42 20.57 12.91 -20.37
C THR A 42 21.31 12.26 -21.52
N ILE A 43 21.68 13.04 -22.54
CA ILE A 43 22.46 12.56 -23.70
C ILE A 43 23.73 13.40 -23.89
N GLY A 44 24.76 12.79 -24.45
CA GLY A 44 25.97 13.51 -24.85
C GLY A 44 25.71 14.41 -26.07
N LYS A 45 26.44 15.53 -26.17
CA LYS A 45 26.49 16.32 -27.42
C LYS A 45 26.91 15.43 -28.59
N GLY A 46 26.17 15.47 -29.69
CA GLY A 46 26.37 14.67 -30.90
C GLY A 46 25.94 13.20 -30.78
N LYS A 47 25.31 12.79 -29.68
CA LYS A 47 24.88 11.39 -29.45
C LYS A 47 23.38 11.22 -29.60
N THR A 48 22.99 9.97 -29.81
CA THR A 48 21.61 9.58 -30.04
C THR A 48 21.09 8.71 -28.91
N TYR A 49 19.78 8.82 -28.63
CA TYR A 49 19.02 7.96 -27.75
C TYR A 49 17.94 7.27 -28.57
N ALA A 50 17.95 5.94 -28.60
CA ALA A 50 16.93 5.14 -29.24
C ALA A 50 15.72 5.03 -28.31
N ILE A 51 14.54 5.35 -28.84
CA ILE A 51 13.30 5.11 -28.12
C ILE A 51 12.93 3.64 -28.35
N GLU A 52 12.83 2.86 -27.27
CA GLU A 52 12.45 1.42 -27.33
C GLU A 52 10.98 1.23 -27.71
N GLN A 53 10.16 2.27 -27.54
CA GLN A 53 8.75 2.24 -27.88
C GLN A 53 8.53 2.49 -29.38
N THR A 54 7.77 1.61 -30.02
CA THR A 54 7.31 1.78 -31.40
C THR A 54 6.08 2.68 -31.43
N PHE A 55 6.11 3.72 -32.26
CA PHE A 55 4.98 4.62 -32.47
C PHE A 55 4.27 4.30 -33.79
N SER A 56 2.97 4.62 -33.86
CA SER A 56 2.22 4.47 -35.11
C SER A 56 2.72 5.44 -36.19
N GLY A 57 2.47 5.12 -37.46
CA GLY A 57 2.81 6.01 -38.57
C GLY A 57 2.11 7.39 -38.53
N LYS A 58 1.07 7.54 -37.70
CA LYS A 58 0.33 8.81 -37.49
C LYS A 58 0.85 9.63 -36.30
N ALA A 59 1.92 9.20 -35.63
CA ALA A 59 2.45 9.90 -34.46
C ALA A 59 3.02 11.29 -34.83
N THR A 60 2.77 12.29 -33.99
CA THR A 60 3.29 13.66 -34.18
C THR A 60 4.41 13.95 -33.20
N PHE A 61 5.47 14.62 -33.68
CA PHE A 61 6.69 14.88 -32.91
C PHE A 61 6.97 16.39 -32.85
N LYS A 62 7.07 16.94 -31.63
CA LYS A 62 7.40 18.36 -31.39
C LYS A 62 8.65 18.45 -30.50
N THR A 63 9.56 19.36 -30.82
CA THR A 63 10.69 19.71 -29.95
C THR A 63 10.58 21.17 -29.51
N SER A 64 10.84 21.45 -28.23
CA SER A 64 10.87 22.81 -27.71
C SER A 64 12.09 23.60 -28.19
N ASN A 65 13.17 22.93 -28.58
CA ASN A 65 14.38 23.60 -29.08
C ASN A 65 15.15 22.69 -30.06
N LYS A 66 14.97 22.94 -31.37
CA LYS A 66 15.62 22.21 -32.46
C LYS A 66 17.15 22.37 -32.50
N LYS A 67 17.71 23.42 -31.88
CA LYS A 67 19.17 23.63 -31.79
C LYS A 67 19.79 22.71 -30.73
N ILE A 68 19.04 22.36 -29.69
CA ILE A 68 19.51 21.51 -28.58
C ILE A 68 19.23 20.03 -28.87
N ALA A 69 17.99 19.66 -29.20
CA ALA A 69 17.64 18.26 -29.48
C ALA A 69 16.58 18.13 -30.57
N VAL A 70 16.74 17.14 -31.44
CA VAL A 70 15.77 16.78 -32.48
C VAL A 70 15.45 15.30 -32.42
N ILE A 71 14.31 14.91 -32.98
CA ILE A 71 13.94 13.51 -33.17
C ILE A 71 13.90 13.21 -34.67
N LYS A 72 14.59 12.14 -35.08
CA LYS A 72 14.60 11.63 -36.45
C LYS A 72 14.57 10.11 -36.40
N ASN A 73 13.67 9.48 -37.16
CA ASN A 73 13.56 8.02 -37.30
C ASN A 73 13.49 7.28 -35.94
N GLY A 74 12.65 7.77 -35.01
CA GLY A 74 12.51 7.16 -33.67
C GLY A 74 13.71 7.35 -32.74
N LYS A 75 14.71 8.13 -33.14
CA LYS A 75 15.91 8.42 -32.35
C LYS A 75 15.99 9.90 -31.99
N ILE A 76 16.24 10.19 -30.73
CA ILE A 76 16.51 11.55 -30.23
C ILE A 76 18.00 11.85 -30.42
N ILE A 77 18.34 12.95 -31.07
CA ILE A 77 19.70 13.40 -31.37
C ILE A 77 19.98 14.68 -30.59
N GLY A 78 21.00 14.66 -29.72
CA GLY A 78 21.45 15.85 -28.98
C GLY A 78 22.45 16.65 -29.80
N LYS A 79 22.08 17.85 -30.24
CA LYS A 79 22.89 18.72 -31.12
C LYS A 79 23.79 19.67 -30.35
N ALA A 80 23.25 20.36 -29.35
CA ALA A 80 23.97 21.36 -28.56
C ALA A 80 23.68 21.19 -27.07
N ILE A 81 24.62 21.61 -26.22
CA ILE A 81 24.49 21.55 -24.76
C ILE A 81 23.31 22.41 -24.33
N GLY A 82 22.48 21.90 -23.43
CA GLY A 82 21.30 22.60 -22.93
C GLY A 82 20.12 21.67 -22.66
N LYS A 83 18.97 22.26 -22.34
CA LYS A 83 17.72 21.53 -22.07
C LYS A 83 16.73 21.69 -23.22
N ALA A 84 16.08 20.60 -23.61
CA ALA A 84 15.00 20.60 -24.59
C ALA A 84 13.92 19.62 -24.17
N LYS A 85 12.69 19.81 -24.64
CA LYS A 85 11.55 18.91 -24.41
C LYS A 85 11.12 18.35 -25.76
N ILE A 86 11.05 17.04 -25.88
CA ILE A 86 10.46 16.37 -27.05
C ILE A 86 9.12 15.80 -26.63
N THR A 87 8.06 16.23 -27.30
CA THR A 87 6.68 15.78 -27.10
C THR A 87 6.27 14.92 -28.28
N ILE A 88 5.81 13.69 -28.02
CA ILE A 88 5.30 12.77 -29.03
C ILE A 88 3.83 12.52 -28.71
N LYS A 89 2.92 12.75 -29.65
CA LYS A 89 1.52 12.36 -29.49
C LYS A 89 1.22 11.19 -30.41
N ASP A 90 0.73 10.09 -29.85
CA ASP A 90 0.39 8.88 -30.60
C ASP A 90 -0.84 8.20 -29.99
N LYS A 91 -1.85 7.90 -30.84
CA LYS A 91 -3.12 7.25 -30.45
C LYS A 91 -3.75 7.83 -29.17
N GLY A 92 -3.83 9.16 -29.07
CA GLY A 92 -4.39 9.88 -27.92
C GLY A 92 -3.45 10.04 -26.71
N ASN A 93 -2.31 9.33 -26.67
CA ASN A 93 -1.34 9.42 -25.57
C ASN A 93 -0.27 10.49 -25.85
N THR A 94 0.28 11.09 -24.79
CA THR A 94 1.34 12.09 -24.88
C THR A 94 2.61 11.62 -24.17
N TYR A 95 3.72 11.52 -24.89
CA TYR A 95 5.03 11.16 -24.33
C TYR A 95 5.91 12.40 -24.27
N ILE A 96 6.38 12.75 -23.09
CA ILE A 96 7.23 13.90 -22.83
C ILE A 96 8.62 13.42 -22.45
N TYR A 97 9.60 13.73 -23.28
CA TYR A 97 11.01 13.49 -23.00
C TYR A 97 11.70 14.80 -22.65
N LYS A 98 12.08 14.96 -21.38
CA LYS A 98 12.88 16.11 -20.92
C LYS A 98 14.36 15.78 -21.15
N ILE A 99 14.91 16.35 -22.22
CA ILE A 99 16.27 16.10 -22.70
C ILE A 99 17.23 17.11 -22.07
N THR A 100 18.27 16.62 -21.42
CA THR A 100 19.45 17.40 -21.05
C THR A 100 20.62 16.93 -21.90
N VAL A 101 21.11 17.78 -22.79
CA VAL A 101 22.33 17.51 -23.56
C VAL A 101 23.51 18.05 -22.76
N ALA A 102 24.40 17.15 -22.34
CA ALA A 102 25.53 17.49 -21.49
C ALA A 102 26.87 17.08 -22.14
N LYS A 103 27.96 17.72 -21.68
CA LYS A 103 29.33 17.37 -22.08
C LYS A 103 29.76 16.00 -21.51
N ALA A 104 29.42 15.74 -20.24
CA ALA A 104 29.63 14.45 -19.58
C ALA A 104 28.29 13.85 -19.13
N TYR A 105 28.13 12.53 -19.23
CA TYR A 105 26.90 11.83 -18.86
C TYR A 105 27.18 10.38 -18.44
N LEU A 106 26.26 9.77 -17.68
CA LEU A 106 26.34 8.36 -17.30
C LEU A 106 25.71 7.46 -18.38
N ASN A 107 26.18 6.22 -18.51
CA ASN A 107 25.56 5.23 -19.38
C ASN A 107 24.12 4.89 -18.95
N GLN A 108 23.81 5.01 -17.66
CA GLN A 108 22.50 4.78 -17.06
C GLN A 108 22.28 5.79 -15.94
N ASN A 109 21.09 6.40 -15.87
CA ASN A 109 20.67 7.32 -14.81
C ASN A 109 19.85 6.63 -13.72
N GLU A 110 19.33 5.43 -13.99
CA GLU A 110 18.62 4.60 -13.03
C GLU A 110 19.05 3.13 -13.17
N ILE A 111 19.27 2.46 -12.03
CA ILE A 111 19.60 1.03 -11.98
C ILE A 111 18.78 0.35 -10.88
N ILE A 112 18.26 -0.84 -11.20
CA ILE A 112 17.68 -1.77 -10.23
C ILE A 112 18.63 -2.96 -10.07
N ILE A 113 19.14 -3.19 -8.87
CA ILE A 113 20.05 -4.30 -8.54
C ILE A 113 19.49 -5.15 -7.41
N ASN A 114 19.79 -6.45 -7.42
CA ASN A 114 19.44 -7.31 -6.29
C ASN A 114 20.54 -7.25 -5.22
N VAL A 115 20.19 -7.47 -3.96
CA VAL A 115 21.16 -7.59 -2.86
C VAL A 115 22.25 -8.60 -3.22
N GLY A 116 23.52 -8.20 -3.03
CA GLY A 116 24.71 -9.00 -3.35
C GLY A 116 25.13 -8.98 -4.83
N LYS A 117 24.35 -8.36 -5.74
CA LYS A 117 24.68 -8.25 -7.17
C LYS A 117 25.32 -6.90 -7.50
N THR A 118 25.97 -6.86 -8.66
CA THR A 118 26.74 -5.69 -9.12
C THR A 118 26.40 -5.27 -10.54
N VAL A 119 26.45 -3.96 -10.81
CA VAL A 119 26.27 -3.35 -12.14
C VAL A 119 27.35 -2.29 -12.36
N ASN A 120 27.85 -2.17 -13.59
CA ASN A 120 28.89 -1.20 -13.93
C ASN A 120 28.29 0.10 -14.50
N LEU A 121 28.51 1.20 -13.80
CA LEU A 121 28.31 2.56 -14.29
C LEU A 121 29.58 3.08 -14.96
N LYS A 122 29.40 3.75 -16.11
CA LYS A 122 30.47 4.36 -16.89
C LYS A 122 30.10 5.80 -17.21
N ILE A 123 31.06 6.71 -17.03
CA ILE A 123 30.95 8.07 -17.58
C ILE A 123 31.29 8.02 -19.08
N LYS A 124 30.51 8.74 -19.88
CA LYS A 124 30.69 8.94 -21.32
C LYS A 124 30.74 10.44 -21.63
N GLY A 125 31.29 10.78 -22.80
CA GLY A 125 31.39 12.16 -23.29
C GLY A 125 32.57 12.97 -22.74
N MET A 126 33.25 12.48 -21.71
CA MET A 126 34.42 13.12 -21.12
C MET A 126 35.39 12.06 -20.57
N LYS A 127 36.69 12.29 -20.72
CA LYS A 127 37.77 11.50 -20.11
C LYS A 127 38.33 12.28 -18.91
N GLY A 128 38.71 11.57 -17.85
CA GLY A 128 39.27 12.15 -16.65
C GLY A 128 39.14 11.24 -15.43
N LYS A 129 39.82 11.61 -14.34
CA LYS A 129 39.74 10.88 -13.06
C LYS A 129 38.37 11.09 -12.43
N VAL A 130 37.68 10.00 -12.11
CA VAL A 130 36.32 10.04 -11.57
C VAL A 130 36.32 9.71 -10.09
N LYS A 131 35.75 10.58 -9.26
CA LYS A 131 35.46 10.31 -7.86
C LYS A 131 34.03 9.77 -7.73
N TRP A 132 33.90 8.52 -7.30
CA TRP A 132 32.61 7.86 -7.08
C TRP A 132 32.22 7.92 -5.61
N SER A 133 30.95 8.20 -5.32
CA SER A 133 30.39 8.16 -3.96
C SER A 133 28.95 7.64 -3.98
N SER A 134 28.45 7.23 -2.82
CA SER A 134 27.07 6.81 -2.59
C SER A 134 26.51 7.63 -1.45
N LEU A 135 25.29 8.18 -1.62
CA LEU A 135 24.62 8.93 -0.55
C LEU A 135 24.24 8.04 0.63
N ASN A 136 23.93 6.77 0.37
CA ASN A 136 23.69 5.78 1.41
C ASN A 136 24.48 4.50 1.13
N LYS A 137 25.66 4.39 1.75
CA LYS A 137 26.57 3.23 1.64
C LYS A 137 26.00 1.95 2.27
N LYS A 138 25.01 2.05 3.18
CA LYS A 138 24.32 0.88 3.75
C LYS A 138 23.40 0.21 2.72
N VAL A 139 22.82 1.00 1.80
CA VAL A 139 21.96 0.50 0.70
C VAL A 139 22.78 0.02 -0.48
N ALA A 140 23.67 0.85 -1.03
CA ALA A 140 24.56 0.45 -2.14
C ALA A 140 25.93 1.13 -2.04
N THR A 141 26.96 0.44 -2.51
CA THR A 141 28.34 0.95 -2.58
C THR A 141 28.82 1.02 -4.01
N VAL A 142 29.84 1.85 -4.28
CA VAL A 142 30.45 1.98 -5.60
C VAL A 142 31.96 2.04 -5.47
N LYS A 143 32.67 1.27 -6.30
CA LYS A 143 34.14 1.34 -6.44
C LYS A 143 34.48 1.30 -7.92
N ASN A 144 35.18 2.31 -8.42
CA ASN A 144 35.57 2.43 -9.84
C ASN A 144 34.40 2.22 -10.82
N GLY A 145 33.22 2.76 -10.52
CA GLY A 145 32.01 2.59 -11.32
C GLY A 145 31.27 1.26 -11.11
N LYS A 146 31.85 0.27 -10.42
CA LYS A 146 31.16 -0.97 -10.04
C LYS A 146 30.26 -0.73 -8.84
N VAL A 147 28.95 -0.67 -9.07
CA VAL A 147 27.91 -0.49 -8.06
C VAL A 147 27.51 -1.85 -7.50
N THR A 148 27.47 -1.99 -6.16
CA THR A 148 27.12 -3.22 -5.44
C THR A 148 25.96 -2.96 -4.49
N GLY A 149 24.88 -3.75 -4.60
CA GLY A 149 23.71 -3.66 -3.73
C GLY A 149 23.94 -4.39 -2.41
N LYS A 150 23.72 -3.71 -1.29
CA LYS A 150 23.96 -4.24 0.07
C LYS A 150 22.68 -4.54 0.84
N LYS A 151 21.76 -3.57 0.88
CA LYS A 151 20.49 -3.69 1.62
C LYS A 151 19.36 -3.14 0.76
N THR A 152 18.17 -3.74 0.88
CA THR A 152 16.95 -3.25 0.24
C THR A 152 16.73 -1.78 0.56
N GLY A 153 16.40 -0.98 -0.46
CA GLY A 153 16.20 0.46 -0.31
C GLY A 153 16.50 1.23 -1.58
N LYS A 154 16.43 2.56 -1.50
CA LYS A 154 16.80 3.49 -2.58
C LYS A 154 17.99 4.34 -2.13
N THR A 155 18.90 4.61 -3.05
CA THR A 155 20.04 5.51 -2.82
C THR A 155 20.45 6.17 -4.14
N VAL A 156 21.39 7.12 -4.08
CA VAL A 156 21.94 7.79 -5.25
C VAL A 156 23.45 7.57 -5.28
N ILE A 157 23.94 7.09 -6.42
CA ILE A 157 25.36 7.04 -6.74
C ILE A 157 25.75 8.33 -7.44
N GLN A 158 26.81 8.97 -6.96
CA GLN A 158 27.37 10.17 -7.54
C GLN A 158 28.72 9.88 -8.20
N ALA A 159 28.94 10.49 -9.36
CA ALA A 159 30.19 10.43 -10.09
C ALA A 159 30.66 11.87 -10.37
N LYS A 160 31.73 12.29 -9.70
CA LYS A 160 32.32 13.62 -9.86
C LYS A 160 33.50 13.54 -10.83
N ILE A 161 33.41 14.26 -11.95
CA ILE A 161 34.45 14.38 -12.99
C ILE A 161 34.66 15.86 -13.30
N ASN A 162 35.90 16.35 -13.18
CA ASN A 162 36.29 17.74 -13.48
C ASN A 162 35.30 18.79 -12.93
N GLY A 163 34.95 18.68 -11.63
CA GLY A 163 33.99 19.57 -10.96
C GLY A 163 32.51 19.25 -11.18
N THR A 164 32.14 18.54 -12.25
CA THR A 164 30.75 18.16 -12.55
C THR A 164 30.32 16.93 -11.75
N ILE A 165 29.15 16.98 -11.09
CA ILE A 165 28.57 15.85 -10.35
C ILE A 165 27.41 15.24 -11.15
N LEU A 166 27.58 13.99 -11.58
CA LEU A 166 26.52 13.19 -12.21
C LEU A 166 25.87 12.29 -11.17
N LYS A 167 24.54 12.11 -11.24
CA LYS A 167 23.75 11.32 -10.29
C LYS A 167 23.08 10.14 -10.99
N CYS A 168 23.08 8.97 -10.35
CA CYS A 168 22.32 7.80 -10.75
C CYS A 168 21.49 7.28 -9.58
N ASN A 169 20.18 7.11 -9.80
CA ASN A 169 19.26 6.53 -8.84
C ASN A 169 19.43 5.01 -8.82
N VAL A 170 19.59 4.45 -7.62
CA VAL A 170 19.77 3.01 -7.43
C VAL A 170 18.68 2.49 -6.50
N LYS A 171 17.90 1.52 -6.99
CA LYS A 171 16.95 0.74 -6.19
C LYS A 171 17.54 -0.66 -5.96
N VAL A 172 17.68 -1.03 -4.70
CA VAL A 172 18.14 -2.36 -4.30
C VAL A 172 16.93 -3.19 -3.88
N GLU A 173 16.76 -4.34 -4.51
CA GLU A 173 15.67 -5.29 -4.23
C GLU A 173 16.20 -6.58 -3.61
N LYS A 174 15.38 -7.25 -2.80
CA LYS A 174 15.67 -8.57 -2.26
C LYS A 174 14.50 -9.51 -2.60
N PRO A 175 14.50 -10.08 -3.81
CA PRO A 175 13.43 -11.00 -4.19
C PRO A 175 13.52 -12.30 -3.39
N GLU A 176 12.39 -12.75 -2.84
CA GLU A 176 12.29 -13.94 -1.99
C GLU A 176 11.07 -14.79 -2.35
N LEU A 177 11.16 -16.10 -2.19
CA LEU A 177 10.03 -17.02 -2.42
C LEU A 177 9.09 -17.05 -1.22
N SER A 178 7.78 -17.18 -1.46
CA SER A 178 6.78 -17.31 -0.40
C SER A 178 6.96 -18.58 0.45
N LYS A 179 7.53 -19.64 -0.13
CA LYS A 179 7.91 -20.89 0.55
C LYS A 179 9.18 -21.46 -0.09
N LYS A 180 10.00 -22.15 0.70
CA LYS A 180 11.20 -22.89 0.23
C LYS A 180 10.95 -24.39 0.03
N LYS A 181 9.89 -24.92 0.64
CA LYS A 181 9.44 -26.31 0.51
C LYS A 181 7.91 -26.31 0.37
N VAL A 182 7.39 -27.14 -0.53
CA VAL A 182 5.95 -27.32 -0.75
C VAL A 182 5.67 -28.81 -1.00
N THR A 183 4.65 -29.35 -0.35
CA THR A 183 4.11 -30.67 -0.66
C THR A 183 2.77 -30.50 -1.36
N ILE A 184 2.58 -31.18 -2.49
CA ILE A 184 1.31 -31.18 -3.25
C ILE A 184 0.92 -32.60 -3.62
N GLU A 185 -0.37 -32.86 -3.70
CA GLU A 185 -0.86 -34.13 -4.25
C GLU A 185 -0.76 -34.12 -5.78
N SER A 186 -0.62 -35.31 -6.36
CA SER A 186 -0.67 -35.50 -7.81
C SER A 186 -1.98 -34.90 -8.39
N GLY A 187 -1.90 -34.16 -9.48
CA GLY A 187 -3.05 -33.47 -10.08
C GLY A 187 -3.47 -32.17 -9.40
N LYS A 188 -3.05 -31.89 -8.15
CA LYS A 188 -3.30 -30.61 -7.48
C LYS A 188 -2.26 -29.56 -7.88
N SER A 189 -2.62 -28.29 -7.64
CA SER A 189 -1.78 -27.14 -7.96
C SER A 189 -1.54 -26.25 -6.74
N TYR A 190 -0.39 -25.59 -6.71
CA TYR A 190 0.00 -24.62 -5.68
C TYR A 190 0.56 -23.35 -6.33
N ILE A 191 0.22 -22.17 -5.79
CA ILE A 191 0.73 -20.89 -6.28
C ILE A 191 1.93 -20.46 -5.45
N LEU A 192 3.13 -20.55 -6.03
CA LEU A 192 4.37 -20.06 -5.45
C LEU A 192 4.61 -18.61 -5.90
N LYS A 193 4.69 -17.68 -4.94
CA LYS A 193 4.86 -16.24 -5.21
C LYS A 193 6.30 -15.81 -4.97
N VAL A 194 6.80 -14.85 -5.76
CA VAL A 194 8.04 -14.10 -5.46
C VAL A 194 7.66 -12.76 -4.85
N LYS A 195 8.10 -12.48 -3.63
CA LYS A 195 7.94 -11.22 -2.92
C LYS A 195 9.17 -10.33 -3.13
N GLY A 196 9.04 -9.03 -2.87
CA GLY A 196 10.18 -8.10 -2.85
C GLY A 196 10.68 -7.63 -4.22
N THR A 197 9.93 -7.87 -5.29
CA THR A 197 10.19 -7.34 -6.64
C THR A 197 8.88 -7.21 -7.43
N SER A 198 8.79 -6.22 -8.30
CA SER A 198 7.67 -6.08 -9.27
C SER A 198 8.04 -6.56 -10.68
N ARG A 199 9.24 -7.14 -10.84
CA ARG A 199 9.76 -7.53 -12.15
C ARG A 199 9.24 -8.89 -12.59
N LYS A 200 9.21 -9.10 -13.92
CA LYS A 200 8.87 -10.39 -14.51
C LYS A 200 9.84 -11.48 -14.02
N VAL A 201 9.26 -12.56 -13.50
CA VAL A 201 9.98 -13.73 -13.00
C VAL A 201 9.95 -14.83 -14.04
N VAL A 202 11.10 -15.46 -14.30
CA VAL A 202 11.21 -16.63 -15.18
C VAL A 202 11.19 -17.89 -14.33
N TRP A 203 10.22 -18.77 -14.58
CA TRP A 203 10.02 -20.01 -13.82
C TRP A 203 10.47 -21.22 -14.62
N THR A 204 11.14 -22.16 -13.95
CA THR A 204 11.59 -23.43 -14.54
C THR A 204 11.45 -24.56 -13.50
N SER A 205 11.21 -25.79 -13.97
CA SER A 205 11.22 -26.99 -13.14
C SER A 205 12.44 -27.84 -13.51
N SER A 206 13.15 -28.36 -12.51
CA SER A 206 14.31 -29.24 -12.73
C SER A 206 13.89 -30.62 -13.23
N ASN A 207 12.63 -31.02 -12.99
CA ASN A 207 12.04 -32.24 -13.54
C ASN A 207 10.57 -32.00 -13.92
N ARG A 208 10.32 -31.85 -15.23
CA ARG A 208 8.98 -31.58 -15.80
C ARG A 208 8.04 -32.78 -15.76
N ASN A 209 8.56 -33.99 -15.53
CA ASN A 209 7.75 -35.20 -15.39
C ASN A 209 7.10 -35.29 -14.01
N VAL A 210 7.74 -34.70 -12.99
CA VAL A 210 7.23 -34.64 -11.61
C VAL A 210 6.35 -33.40 -11.43
N VAL A 211 6.79 -32.23 -11.91
CA VAL A 211 6.10 -30.95 -11.73
C VAL A 211 6.24 -30.03 -12.95
N THR A 212 5.16 -29.39 -13.36
CA THR A 212 5.19 -28.23 -14.28
C THR A 212 4.96 -26.92 -13.55
N VAL A 213 5.54 -25.83 -14.07
CA VAL A 213 5.36 -24.49 -13.51
C VAL A 213 5.08 -23.47 -14.62
N LYS A 214 4.01 -22.69 -14.47
CA LYS A 214 3.66 -21.57 -15.37
C LYS A 214 3.24 -20.37 -14.54
N ASN A 215 3.94 -19.24 -14.70
CA ASN A 215 3.67 -18.00 -13.95
C ASN A 215 3.56 -18.19 -12.42
N GLY A 216 4.38 -19.09 -11.84
CA GLY A 216 4.35 -19.39 -10.40
C GLY A 216 3.28 -20.41 -9.97
N LYS A 217 2.35 -20.80 -10.85
CA LYS A 217 1.44 -21.94 -10.61
C LYS A 217 2.20 -23.24 -10.86
N ILE A 218 2.39 -24.01 -9.80
CA ILE A 218 3.04 -25.32 -9.76
C ILE A 218 1.96 -26.38 -9.83
N THR A 219 2.10 -27.37 -10.73
CA THR A 219 1.15 -28.48 -10.88
C THR A 219 1.89 -29.80 -10.75
N GLY A 220 1.45 -30.64 -9.81
CA GLY A 220 2.00 -31.97 -9.57
C GLY A 220 1.51 -32.96 -10.62
N LYS A 221 2.43 -33.73 -11.22
CA LYS A 221 2.12 -34.72 -12.26
C LYS A 221 2.31 -36.16 -11.81
N LYS A 222 3.47 -36.44 -11.19
CA LYS A 222 3.85 -37.77 -10.72
C LYS A 222 4.44 -37.65 -9.33
N PRO A 223 4.18 -38.61 -8.42
CA PRO A 223 4.84 -38.66 -7.12
C PRO A 223 6.37 -38.62 -7.27
N GLY A 224 7.03 -37.86 -6.39
CA GLY A 224 8.48 -37.66 -6.46
C GLY A 224 8.92 -36.29 -5.94
N ASN A 225 10.24 -36.10 -5.87
CA ASN A 225 10.85 -34.85 -5.41
C ASN A 225 11.48 -34.11 -6.60
N THR A 226 11.33 -32.79 -6.65
CA THR A 226 11.98 -31.95 -7.65
C THR A 226 12.16 -30.52 -7.15
N THR A 227 12.92 -29.70 -7.86
CA THR A 227 13.15 -28.29 -7.51
C THR A 227 12.57 -27.37 -8.58
N VAL A 228 11.74 -26.42 -8.16
CA VAL A 228 11.28 -25.30 -8.99
C VAL A 228 12.21 -24.11 -8.78
N ILE A 229 12.65 -23.51 -9.88
CA ILE A 229 13.63 -22.42 -9.92
C ILE A 229 12.96 -21.16 -10.46
N ALA A 230 13.04 -20.07 -9.69
CA ALA A 230 12.61 -18.74 -10.09
C ALA A 230 13.84 -17.85 -10.34
N LYS A 231 13.96 -17.30 -11.55
CA LYS A 231 15.03 -16.38 -11.93
C LYS A 231 14.49 -14.96 -12.06
N VAL A 232 15.13 -14.02 -11.39
CA VAL A 232 14.78 -12.59 -11.45
C VAL A 232 16.04 -11.72 -11.35
N ASN A 233 16.30 -10.91 -12.37
CA ASN A 233 17.43 -9.96 -12.41
C ASN A 233 18.79 -10.56 -12.00
N GLY A 234 19.10 -11.78 -12.47
CA GLY A 234 20.34 -12.49 -12.13
C GLY A 234 20.38 -13.14 -10.74
N SER A 235 19.30 -13.06 -9.95
CA SER A 235 19.10 -13.91 -8.77
C SER A 235 18.40 -15.22 -9.14
N VAL A 236 18.80 -16.30 -8.48
CA VAL A 236 18.24 -17.65 -8.65
C VAL A 236 17.68 -18.08 -7.30
N LEU A 237 16.36 -18.29 -7.24
CA LEU A 237 15.67 -18.77 -6.05
C LEU A 237 15.18 -20.19 -6.29
N LYS A 238 15.30 -21.07 -5.30
CA LYS A 238 14.97 -22.51 -5.41
C LYS A 238 13.91 -22.89 -4.38
N CYS A 239 12.90 -23.64 -4.80
CA CYS A 239 11.89 -24.27 -3.95
C CYS A 239 11.87 -25.78 -4.19
N ASN A 240 11.93 -26.56 -3.12
CA ASN A 240 11.83 -28.02 -3.21
C ASN A 240 10.36 -28.44 -3.15
N ILE A 241 9.93 -29.23 -4.12
CA ILE A 241 8.56 -29.72 -4.26
C ILE A 241 8.55 -31.22 -4.04
N ARG A 242 7.67 -31.68 -3.14
CA ARG A 242 7.34 -33.10 -2.97
C ARG A 242 5.95 -33.34 -3.51
N VAL A 243 5.81 -34.26 -4.46
CA VAL A 243 4.53 -34.72 -4.97
C VAL A 243 4.19 -36.05 -4.32
N ILE A 244 2.99 -36.18 -3.75
CA ILE A 244 2.48 -37.42 -3.16
C ILE A 244 1.33 -37.98 -4.00
N ALA A 245 1.11 -39.30 -3.93
CA ALA A 245 0.01 -39.93 -4.65
C ALA A 245 -1.35 -39.51 -4.06
N THR A 246 -2.34 -39.30 -4.92
CA THR A 246 -3.74 -39.12 -4.52
C THR A 246 -4.29 -40.47 -4.08
N LYS A 247 -4.81 -40.57 -2.86
CA LYS A 247 -5.63 -41.73 -2.46
C LYS A 247 -6.89 -41.74 -3.33
N LYS A 248 -7.12 -42.81 -4.09
CA LYS A 248 -8.40 -43.03 -4.79
C LYS A 248 -9.44 -43.55 -3.79
N PRO A 249 -10.70 -43.09 -3.84
CA PRO A 249 -11.81 -43.88 -3.32
C PRO A 249 -11.97 -45.14 -4.20
N HIS A 250 -12.18 -46.28 -3.54
CA HIS A 250 -12.56 -47.53 -4.20
C HIS A 250 -13.93 -47.32 -4.85
N LYS A 251 -14.06 -47.66 -6.14
CA LYS A 251 -15.35 -47.69 -6.84
C LYS A 251 -16.01 -49.03 -6.52
N ASP A 252 -17.18 -48.96 -5.88
CA ASP A 252 -18.19 -50.01 -5.90
C ASP A 252 -18.87 -49.99 -7.27
N ASP A 253 -18.88 -51.13 -7.96
CA ASP A 253 -19.70 -51.38 -9.15
C ASP A 253 -20.87 -52.30 -8.75
N THR A 254 -22.08 -51.72 -8.75
CA THR A 254 -23.40 -52.28 -9.15
C THR A 254 -23.99 -53.56 -8.52
N GLN A 255 -25.04 -53.32 -7.70
CA GLN A 255 -26.39 -53.94 -7.61
C GLN A 255 -26.68 -55.44 -7.92
N ASN A 256 -27.33 -56.07 -6.92
CA ASN A 256 -28.39 -57.12 -6.90
C ASN A 256 -28.16 -58.44 -7.68
N THR A 257 -28.43 -59.64 -7.15
CA THR A 257 -29.72 -60.12 -6.59
C THR A 257 -29.53 -61.49 -5.89
N GLU A 258 -30.31 -61.73 -4.82
CA GLU A 258 -30.86 -63.01 -4.32
C GLU A 258 -30.00 -64.30 -4.12
N GLY A 259 -30.09 -64.86 -2.89
CA GLY A 259 -30.50 -66.26 -2.71
C GLY A 259 -29.51 -67.29 -2.11
N THR A 260 -29.83 -67.71 -0.87
CA THR A 260 -29.65 -69.04 -0.24
C THR A 260 -28.28 -69.59 0.22
N ASP A 261 -28.19 -69.72 1.54
CA ASP A 261 -27.84 -70.88 2.39
C ASP A 261 -26.43 -71.52 2.46
N ASP A 262 -26.01 -71.66 3.72
CA ASP A 262 -25.33 -72.79 4.38
C ASP A 262 -23.81 -73.05 4.19
N LYS A 263 -23.00 -72.56 5.16
CA LYS A 263 -22.35 -73.33 6.26
C LYS A 263 -21.05 -72.67 6.78
N LYS A 264 -21.05 -72.35 8.09
CA LYS A 264 -19.89 -72.18 9.00
C LYS A 264 -19.18 -73.55 9.21
N PRO A 265 -17.99 -73.70 9.85
CA PRO A 265 -17.05 -72.73 10.46
C PRO A 265 -15.57 -72.95 10.04
N ASP A 266 -14.63 -72.01 10.27
CA ASP A 266 -13.84 -72.00 11.50
C ASP A 266 -13.17 -70.65 11.81
N ASN A 267 -13.17 -70.34 13.11
CA ASN A 267 -12.63 -69.18 13.78
C ASN A 267 -11.09 -69.18 13.82
N ASN A 268 -10.45 -68.01 13.70
CA ASN A 268 -9.95 -67.28 14.88
C ASN A 268 -9.35 -65.91 14.54
N ASP A 269 -10.09 -64.89 14.97
CA ASP A 269 -9.68 -63.73 15.78
C ASP A 269 -8.50 -62.84 15.37
N GLY A 270 -8.89 -61.68 14.81
CA GLY A 270 -8.32 -60.38 15.17
C GLY A 270 -9.43 -59.47 15.70
N VAL A 271 -9.70 -59.56 17.01
CA VAL A 271 -10.70 -58.75 17.73
C VAL A 271 -10.32 -57.25 17.66
N GLU A 272 -11.03 -56.47 16.86
CA GLU A 272 -11.18 -55.04 17.14
C GLU A 272 -12.10 -54.92 18.36
N THR A 273 -11.50 -54.57 19.49
CA THR A 273 -12.21 -54.42 20.76
C THR A 273 -13.32 -53.36 20.65
N ASN A 274 -14.56 -53.75 20.95
CA ASN A 274 -15.75 -52.88 21.14
C ASN A 274 -15.63 -51.86 22.29
N THR A 275 -14.41 -51.51 22.70
CA THR A 275 -14.14 -50.55 23.76
C THR A 275 -14.24 -49.11 23.23
N PRO A 276 -14.97 -48.22 23.91
CA PRO A 276 -15.07 -46.82 23.51
C PRO A 276 -13.70 -46.13 23.45
N LYS A 277 -13.47 -45.32 22.42
CA LYS A 277 -12.19 -44.60 22.21
C LYS A 277 -12.40 -43.28 21.48
N LEU A 278 -11.75 -42.21 21.98
CA LEU A 278 -11.75 -40.91 21.31
C LEU A 278 -10.97 -40.96 19.99
N SER A 279 -11.47 -40.21 18.99
CA SER A 279 -10.81 -40.05 17.68
C SER A 279 -9.40 -39.44 17.77
N THR A 280 -9.15 -38.63 18.81
CA THR A 280 -7.82 -38.13 19.19
C THR A 280 -7.76 -37.83 20.68
N THR A 281 -6.56 -37.89 21.26
CA THR A 281 -6.30 -37.54 22.67
C THR A 281 -5.66 -36.16 22.84
N SER A 282 -5.29 -35.50 21.73
CA SER A 282 -4.71 -34.16 21.76
C SER A 282 -5.00 -33.35 20.50
N ILE A 283 -5.27 -32.06 20.67
CA ILE A 283 -5.50 -31.09 19.60
C ILE A 283 -4.66 -29.84 19.89
N THR A 284 -4.05 -29.27 18.85
CA THR A 284 -3.31 -28.00 18.95
C THR A 284 -3.66 -27.11 17.78
N TRP A 285 -4.39 -26.02 18.06
CA TRP A 285 -4.79 -25.02 17.07
C TRP A 285 -3.82 -23.85 17.08
N LYS A 286 -3.34 -23.41 15.92
CA LYS A 286 -2.51 -22.20 15.83
C LYS A 286 -3.41 -20.95 15.79
N PHE A 287 -2.80 -19.77 15.90
CA PHE A 287 -3.52 -18.49 15.77
C PHE A 287 -4.38 -18.42 14.50
N GLY A 288 -5.69 -18.39 14.67
CA GLY A 288 -6.69 -18.35 13.60
C GLY A 288 -7.09 -19.73 13.04
N ASP A 289 -6.62 -20.84 13.63
CA ASP A 289 -7.20 -22.17 13.41
C ASP A 289 -8.38 -22.38 14.39
N GLY A 290 -9.28 -23.35 14.14
CA GLY A 290 -10.31 -23.75 15.12
C GLY A 290 -11.58 -22.87 15.16
N ASP A 291 -11.62 -21.77 14.41
CA ASP A 291 -12.82 -20.92 14.26
C ASP A 291 -13.92 -21.61 13.42
N ASP A 292 -13.52 -22.49 12.50
CA ASP A 292 -14.42 -23.28 11.66
C ASP A 292 -14.92 -24.58 12.34
N GLY A 293 -14.51 -24.83 13.59
CA GLY A 293 -14.86 -26.02 14.36
C GLY A 293 -13.99 -27.24 14.06
N THR A 294 -13.82 -28.12 15.05
CA THR A 294 -13.16 -29.44 14.90
C THR A 294 -14.04 -30.51 15.52
N TYR A 295 -14.27 -31.60 14.79
CA TYR A 295 -15.04 -32.74 15.30
C TYR A 295 -14.19 -33.61 16.21
N LEU A 296 -14.72 -33.90 17.40
CA LEU A 296 -14.19 -34.89 18.32
C LEU A 296 -15.27 -35.96 18.53
N THR A 297 -14.93 -37.22 18.29
CA THR A 297 -15.90 -38.33 18.30
C THR A 297 -15.45 -39.40 19.29
N LEU A 298 -16.37 -39.90 20.10
CA LEU A 298 -16.19 -41.10 20.90
C LEU A 298 -16.68 -42.30 20.09
N ASN A 299 -15.75 -43.01 19.46
CA ASN A 299 -16.07 -44.21 18.69
C ASN A 299 -16.52 -45.34 19.61
N ASN A 300 -17.38 -46.23 19.11
CA ASN A 300 -17.92 -47.38 19.85
C ASN A 300 -18.70 -46.97 21.12
N ALA A 301 -19.42 -45.85 21.06
CA ALA A 301 -20.34 -45.38 22.10
C ALA A 301 -21.72 -45.04 21.49
N ASP A 302 -22.76 -45.32 22.27
CA ASP A 302 -24.16 -45.00 21.93
C ASP A 302 -24.35 -43.48 21.94
N CYS A 303 -25.00 -42.93 20.91
CA CYS A 303 -25.05 -41.48 20.69
C CYS A 303 -25.75 -40.70 21.81
N ASP A 304 -26.74 -41.31 22.48
CA ASP A 304 -27.61 -40.59 23.43
C ASP A 304 -27.07 -40.58 24.87
N ASP A 305 -25.99 -41.33 25.14
CA ASP A 305 -25.44 -41.55 26.50
C ASP A 305 -24.12 -40.81 26.75
N VAL A 306 -23.63 -40.03 25.78
CA VAL A 306 -22.34 -39.33 25.88
C VAL A 306 -22.53 -37.90 26.36
N ILE A 307 -21.94 -37.57 27.52
CA ILE A 307 -21.93 -36.20 28.06
C ILE A 307 -20.58 -35.56 27.79
N TRP A 308 -20.60 -34.45 27.05
CA TRP A 308 -19.40 -33.68 26.72
C TRP A 308 -19.24 -32.48 27.65
N ASN A 309 -18.04 -32.28 28.18
CA ASN A 309 -17.69 -31.13 29.03
C ASN A 309 -16.32 -30.55 28.65
N THR A 310 -16.04 -29.35 29.13
CA THR A 310 -14.75 -28.67 29.00
C THR A 310 -14.27 -28.17 30.37
N SER A 311 -12.96 -28.24 30.62
CA SER A 311 -12.38 -27.67 31.84
C SER A 311 -12.38 -26.14 31.86
N ASP A 312 -12.47 -25.49 30.70
CA ASP A 312 -12.54 -24.03 30.56
C ASP A 312 -13.28 -23.64 29.28
N GLU A 313 -14.53 -23.20 29.43
CA GLU A 313 -15.38 -22.76 28.33
C GLU A 313 -14.89 -21.47 27.65
N LYS A 314 -14.07 -20.65 28.33
CA LYS A 314 -13.50 -19.43 27.76
C LYS A 314 -12.38 -19.76 26.77
N ILE A 315 -11.82 -20.97 26.84
CA ILE A 315 -10.79 -21.48 25.94
C ILE A 315 -11.39 -22.32 24.81
N VAL A 316 -12.27 -23.27 25.16
CA VAL A 316 -12.88 -24.20 24.20
C VAL A 316 -14.38 -24.25 24.41
N ARG A 317 -15.15 -23.87 23.39
CA ARG A 317 -16.60 -24.14 23.36
C ARG A 317 -16.83 -25.53 22.79
N VAL A 318 -17.79 -26.23 23.37
CA VAL A 318 -18.16 -27.60 22.99
C VAL A 318 -19.64 -27.61 22.63
N TYR A 319 -19.95 -28.04 21.42
CA TYR A 319 -21.31 -28.23 20.93
C TYR A 319 -21.54 -29.74 20.72
N PRO A 320 -22.22 -30.41 21.66
CA PRO A 320 -22.48 -31.84 21.57
C PRO A 320 -23.42 -32.19 20.42
N GLU A 321 -23.11 -33.28 19.71
CA GLU A 321 -23.88 -33.91 18.63
C GLU A 321 -23.88 -35.43 18.86
N GLY A 322 -24.54 -35.86 19.93
CA GLY A 322 -24.56 -37.26 20.36
C GLY A 322 -23.18 -37.79 20.77
N ASN A 323 -22.72 -38.87 20.11
CA ASN A 323 -21.38 -39.43 20.36
C ASN A 323 -20.23 -38.60 19.77
N SER A 324 -20.53 -37.46 19.14
CA SER A 324 -19.55 -36.50 18.66
C SER A 324 -19.80 -35.13 19.30
N ALA A 325 -18.80 -34.26 19.25
CA ALA A 325 -18.95 -32.85 19.57
C ALA A 325 -18.12 -32.00 18.60
N VAL A 326 -18.68 -30.88 18.18
CA VAL A 326 -17.93 -29.85 17.47
C VAL A 326 -17.34 -28.91 18.51
N ILE A 327 -16.01 -28.82 18.53
CA ILE A 327 -15.30 -27.92 19.43
C ILE A 327 -14.73 -26.74 18.67
N TYR A 328 -14.78 -25.56 19.29
CA TYR A 328 -14.34 -24.29 18.70
C TYR A 328 -13.38 -23.56 19.62
N ASN A 329 -12.51 -22.76 19.01
CA ASN A 329 -11.85 -21.69 19.74
C ASN A 329 -12.86 -20.71 20.33
N ASN A 330 -12.48 -20.09 21.45
CA ASN A 330 -13.29 -19.07 22.10
C ASN A 330 -12.46 -17.83 22.49
N LEU A 331 -13.02 -17.02 23.38
CA LEU A 331 -12.54 -15.69 23.78
C LEU A 331 -11.06 -15.65 24.19
N LYS A 332 -10.52 -16.73 24.78
CA LYS A 332 -9.16 -16.77 25.31
C LYS A 332 -8.38 -17.97 24.76
N GLY A 333 -7.12 -17.76 24.36
CA GLY A 333 -6.20 -18.87 24.09
C GLY A 333 -5.67 -19.48 25.39
N GLY A 334 -5.37 -20.77 25.40
CA GLY A 334 -4.82 -21.44 26.57
C GLY A 334 -4.83 -22.95 26.45
N LYS A 335 -4.82 -23.63 27.59
CA LYS A 335 -4.94 -25.09 27.66
C LYS A 335 -6.25 -25.47 28.34
N ALA A 336 -6.99 -26.37 27.72
CA ALA A 336 -8.22 -26.93 28.28
C ALA A 336 -8.25 -28.44 28.04
N ILE A 337 -9.13 -29.12 28.76
CA ILE A 337 -9.40 -30.55 28.59
C ILE A 337 -10.86 -30.68 28.20
N VAL A 338 -11.11 -31.30 27.05
CA VAL A 338 -12.46 -31.70 26.65
C VAL A 338 -12.65 -33.15 27.06
N THR A 339 -13.74 -33.44 27.76
CA THR A 339 -14.05 -34.77 28.28
C THR A 339 -15.36 -35.29 27.73
N ALA A 340 -15.38 -36.56 27.32
CA ALA A 340 -16.58 -37.32 27.04
C ALA A 340 -16.79 -38.33 28.18
N THR A 341 -17.92 -38.28 28.86
CA THR A 341 -18.31 -39.27 29.88
C THR A 341 -19.35 -40.20 29.30
N TYR A 342 -19.09 -41.50 29.36
CA TYR A 342 -19.97 -42.56 28.87
C TYR A 342 -19.94 -43.75 29.84
N LYS A 343 -21.12 -44.18 30.31
CA LYS A 343 -21.29 -45.31 31.25
C LYS A 343 -20.34 -45.25 32.46
N GLY A 344 -20.20 -44.07 33.06
CA GLY A 344 -19.36 -43.83 34.24
C GLY A 344 -17.85 -43.77 33.99
N LYS A 345 -17.40 -43.89 32.73
CA LYS A 345 -15.99 -43.73 32.34
C LYS A 345 -15.77 -42.42 31.61
N THR A 346 -14.66 -41.74 31.90
CA THR A 346 -14.30 -40.45 31.31
C THR A 346 -13.12 -40.60 30.35
N TYR A 347 -13.30 -40.09 29.14
CA TYR A 347 -12.29 -40.02 28.09
C TYR A 347 -11.91 -38.57 27.87
N SER A 348 -10.61 -38.27 27.86
CA SER A 348 -10.12 -36.89 27.83
C SER A 348 -9.29 -36.58 26.59
N CYS A 349 -9.48 -35.40 26.03
CA CYS A 349 -8.66 -34.83 24.96
C CYS A 349 -8.04 -33.52 25.44
N ASN A 350 -6.71 -33.43 25.40
CA ASN A 350 -5.98 -32.21 25.74
C ASN A 350 -6.04 -31.23 24.57
N VAL A 351 -6.50 -30.00 24.81
CA VAL A 351 -6.59 -28.95 23.79
C VAL A 351 -5.64 -27.82 24.14
N VAL A 352 -4.78 -27.46 23.18
CA VAL A 352 -3.96 -26.25 23.23
C VAL A 352 -4.48 -25.28 22.17
N SER A 353 -5.06 -24.18 22.63
CA SER A 353 -5.66 -23.14 21.81
C SER A 353 -4.77 -21.91 21.74
N TYR A 354 -4.48 -21.43 20.53
CA TYR A 354 -3.90 -20.12 20.30
C TYR A 354 -4.96 -19.23 19.64
N SER A 355 -5.50 -18.25 20.37
CA SER A 355 -6.63 -17.41 19.91
C SER A 355 -6.16 -16.11 19.27
N LEU A 356 -6.79 -15.70 18.17
CA LEU A 356 -6.44 -14.51 17.38
C LEU A 356 -7.63 -13.55 17.29
N TYR A 357 -7.51 -12.40 17.93
CA TYR A 357 -8.48 -11.32 17.83
C TYR A 357 -8.06 -10.29 16.78
N ARG A 358 -9.04 -9.81 15.99
CA ARG A 358 -8.82 -8.75 14.98
C ARG A 358 -9.91 -7.69 15.08
N THR A 359 -9.52 -6.43 15.15
CA THR A 359 -10.45 -5.29 15.08
C THR A 359 -9.89 -4.19 14.17
N ASN A 360 -10.78 -3.37 13.63
CA ASN A 360 -10.45 -2.27 12.72
C ASN A 360 -11.05 -0.97 13.25
N ILE A 361 -10.21 0.06 13.42
CA ILE A 361 -10.60 1.41 13.80
C ILE A 361 -10.35 2.32 12.59
N SER A 362 -11.34 3.14 12.23
CA SER A 362 -11.19 4.14 11.17
C SER A 362 -11.29 5.53 11.78
N CYS A 363 -10.26 6.35 11.60
CA CYS A 363 -10.30 7.75 11.99
C CYS A 363 -10.90 8.58 10.85
N GLU A 364 -11.66 9.61 11.19
CA GLU A 364 -12.17 10.56 10.20
C GLU A 364 -11.03 11.27 9.46
N GLU A 365 -11.32 11.80 8.27
CA GLU A 365 -10.33 12.49 7.47
C GLU A 365 -9.86 13.78 8.17
N GLY A 366 -8.55 13.91 8.38
CA GLY A 366 -7.99 15.07 9.07
C GLY A 366 -8.10 15.03 10.60
N THR A 367 -8.80 14.04 11.19
CA THR A 367 -8.75 13.84 12.65
C THR A 367 -7.48 13.08 13.03
N GLY A 368 -6.86 13.55 14.11
CA GLY A 368 -5.58 13.02 14.59
C GLY A 368 -5.75 11.70 15.35
N PHE A 369 -4.75 10.83 15.24
CA PHE A 369 -4.53 9.70 16.14
C PHE A 369 -3.13 9.87 16.74
N ASP A 370 -3.02 10.36 17.97
CA ASP A 370 -1.71 10.47 18.63
C ASP A 370 -1.26 9.08 19.07
N TYR A 371 -0.14 8.59 18.54
CA TYR A 371 0.35 7.24 18.81
C TYR A 371 0.89 7.08 20.22
N ASP A 372 1.55 8.10 20.75
CA ASP A 372 2.19 8.04 22.06
C ASP A 372 1.15 8.21 23.17
N GLU A 373 0.06 8.94 22.89
CA GLU A 373 -1.10 9.06 23.77
C GLU A 373 -2.03 7.83 23.68
N SER A 374 -2.35 7.37 22.46
CA SER A 374 -3.20 6.19 22.27
C SER A 374 -2.56 4.92 22.83
N ALA A 375 -1.22 4.80 22.79
CA ALA A 375 -0.50 3.70 23.42
C ALA A 375 -0.78 3.59 24.93
N LYS A 376 -1.07 4.70 25.61
CA LYS A 376 -1.38 4.72 27.04
C LYS A 376 -2.82 4.31 27.33
N ASN A 377 -3.73 4.55 26.38
CA ASN A 377 -5.18 4.31 26.52
C ASN A 377 -5.70 3.21 25.57
N MET A 378 -4.81 2.33 25.07
CA MET A 378 -5.19 1.26 24.12
C MET A 378 -6.25 0.32 24.70
N ASP A 379 -6.20 0.11 26.02
CA ASP A 379 -7.14 -0.74 26.74
C ASP A 379 -8.57 -0.16 26.66
N GLU A 380 -8.73 1.16 26.84
CA GLU A 380 -10.00 1.86 26.63
C GLU A 380 -10.47 1.83 25.17
N LEU A 381 -9.55 2.08 24.22
CA LEU A 381 -9.83 2.10 22.77
C LEU A 381 -10.31 0.75 22.22
N VAL A 382 -9.85 -0.36 22.79
CA VAL A 382 -10.22 -1.73 22.38
C VAL A 382 -11.43 -2.24 23.18
N ASN A 383 -11.95 -1.43 24.11
CA ASN A 383 -13.01 -1.80 25.05
C ASN A 383 -12.65 -3.09 25.81
N THR A 384 -11.50 -3.06 26.50
CA THR A 384 -10.94 -4.22 27.21
C THR A 384 -11.70 -4.68 28.44
N GLU A 385 -12.79 -4.00 28.85
CA GLU A 385 -13.68 -4.54 29.89
C GLU A 385 -14.28 -5.91 29.47
N ASN A 386 -14.26 -6.24 28.17
CA ASN A 386 -14.59 -7.59 27.67
C ASN A 386 -13.37 -8.52 27.47
N PHE A 387 -12.15 -8.09 27.80
CA PHE A 387 -10.89 -8.82 27.62
C PHE A 387 -10.22 -9.18 28.97
N LEU A 388 -11.02 -9.72 29.92
CA LEU A 388 -10.59 -10.63 31.01
C LEU A 388 -9.20 -10.38 31.65
N GLY A 389 -8.89 -9.15 32.06
CA GLY A 389 -7.76 -8.84 32.96
C GLY A 389 -6.37 -9.19 32.41
N VAL A 390 -6.15 -9.08 31.10
CA VAL A 390 -4.87 -9.42 30.46
C VAL A 390 -4.02 -8.17 30.26
N SER A 391 -2.86 -8.10 30.92
CA SER A 391 -1.80 -7.14 30.57
C SER A 391 -1.17 -7.55 29.23
N LEU A 392 -1.23 -6.64 28.26
CA LEU A 392 -0.76 -6.86 26.89
C LEU A 392 0.48 -6.01 26.62
N ASP A 393 1.55 -6.66 26.15
CA ASP A 393 2.73 -5.96 25.63
C ASP A 393 2.49 -5.63 24.15
N TRP A 394 2.16 -4.37 23.88
CA TRP A 394 1.83 -3.91 22.52
C TRP A 394 3.08 -3.63 21.70
N THR A 395 3.09 -4.15 20.47
CA THR A 395 4.14 -3.91 19.47
C THR A 395 3.55 -3.21 18.25
N TRP A 396 4.15 -2.07 17.89
CA TRP A 396 3.70 -1.23 16.79
C TRP A 396 4.41 -1.60 15.49
N ASN A 397 3.65 -1.75 14.40
CA ASN A 397 4.22 -1.96 13.07
C ASN A 397 3.63 -0.98 12.05
N ARG A 398 4.48 -0.10 11.51
CA ARG A 398 4.10 0.97 10.57
C ARG A 398 4.30 0.54 9.11
N THR A 399 3.38 0.91 8.23
CA THR A 399 3.47 0.63 6.78
C THR A 399 3.57 1.87 5.87
N ASP A 400 3.67 3.08 6.42
CA ASP A 400 3.57 4.33 5.65
C ASP A 400 4.92 4.89 5.16
N LEU A 401 5.01 5.10 3.84
CA LEU A 401 6.03 5.89 3.15
C LEU A 401 5.33 6.74 2.08
N VAL A 402 5.49 8.06 2.18
CA VAL A 402 4.91 9.13 1.33
C VAL A 402 4.82 8.76 -0.15
N GLN A 403 3.66 8.96 -0.77
CA GLN A 403 3.47 8.90 -2.23
C GLN A 403 2.97 10.24 -2.77
N LYS A 404 3.82 10.94 -3.52
CA LYS A 404 3.43 12.13 -4.28
C LYS A 404 2.66 11.73 -5.54
N LYS A 405 1.41 12.18 -5.69
CA LYS A 405 0.62 12.07 -6.92
C LYS A 405 0.20 13.46 -7.38
N THR A 406 0.86 13.95 -8.43
CA THR A 406 0.49 15.21 -9.10
C THR A 406 -0.44 14.88 -10.26
N THR A 407 -1.51 15.67 -10.45
CA THR A 407 -2.32 15.55 -11.66
C THR A 407 -1.47 15.86 -12.89
N PRO A 408 -1.78 15.29 -14.07
CA PRO A 408 -0.91 15.36 -15.26
C PRO A 408 -0.62 16.78 -15.79
N ASP A 409 -1.46 17.74 -15.42
CA ASP A 409 -1.38 19.17 -15.77
C ASP A 409 -0.72 20.04 -14.68
N GLY A 410 -0.51 19.51 -13.48
CA GLY A 410 0.08 20.22 -12.36
C GLY A 410 -0.87 21.18 -11.64
N SER A 411 -2.17 21.15 -11.96
CA SER A 411 -3.19 21.98 -11.29
C SER A 411 -3.44 21.54 -9.85
N TYR A 412 -3.26 20.24 -9.55
CA TYR A 412 -3.44 19.65 -8.22
C TYR A 412 -2.21 18.79 -7.85
N THR A 413 -1.65 19.01 -6.64
CA THR A 413 -0.67 18.09 -6.05
C THR A 413 -1.31 17.38 -4.87
N HIS A 414 -1.71 16.12 -5.08
CA HIS A 414 -2.13 15.25 -3.99
C HIS A 414 -0.89 14.61 -3.38
N TYR A 415 -0.64 14.91 -2.12
CA TYR A 415 0.32 14.16 -1.33
C TYR A 415 -0.46 13.04 -0.63
N ILE A 416 -0.10 11.78 -0.86
CA ILE A 416 -0.51 10.68 0.02
C ILE A 416 0.54 10.66 1.15
N VAL A 417 0.04 10.71 2.37
CA VAL A 417 0.52 11.52 3.49
C VAL A 417 1.60 10.81 4.29
N GLU A 418 2.52 11.58 4.89
CA GLU A 418 3.09 11.24 6.20
C GLU A 418 1.92 11.15 7.21
N ASP A 419 1.68 9.97 7.79
CA ASP A 419 0.58 9.67 8.73
C ASP A 419 -0.82 9.35 8.15
N SER A 420 -0.98 9.24 6.82
CA SER A 420 -2.08 8.44 6.26
C SER A 420 -1.59 7.03 6.01
N GLY A 421 -2.24 6.07 6.64
CA GLY A 421 -1.78 4.70 6.56
C GLY A 421 -2.58 3.79 7.44
N THR A 422 -2.33 2.51 7.22
CA THR A 422 -2.79 1.45 8.09
C THR A 422 -1.68 1.16 9.08
N THR A 423 -1.92 1.44 10.35
CA THR A 423 -1.05 1.02 11.43
C THR A 423 -1.63 -0.25 12.04
N GLU A 424 -0.84 -1.31 12.08
CA GLU A 424 -1.20 -2.52 12.81
C GLU A 424 -0.52 -2.48 14.18
N VAL A 425 -1.33 -2.57 15.23
CA VAL A 425 -0.89 -2.74 16.61
C VAL A 425 -1.13 -4.19 16.98
N THR A 426 -0.07 -4.87 17.41
CA THR A 426 -0.14 -6.27 17.81
C THR A 426 0.21 -6.44 19.27
N GLY A 427 -0.70 -7.01 20.04
CA GLY A 427 -0.48 -7.43 21.42
C GLY A 427 -0.46 -8.95 21.52
N ILE A 428 0.37 -9.48 22.41
CA ILE A 428 0.32 -10.89 22.80
C ILE A 428 0.15 -10.94 24.32
N SER A 429 -0.72 -11.82 24.81
CA SER A 429 -0.91 -12.04 26.24
C SER A 429 0.37 -12.56 26.89
N LYS A 430 0.57 -12.24 28.18
CA LYS A 430 1.74 -12.68 28.94
C LYS A 430 1.95 -14.21 28.93
N ASP A 431 0.86 -14.98 28.86
CA ASP A 431 0.89 -16.45 28.75
C ASP A 431 1.20 -16.96 27.33
N GLY A 432 1.23 -16.08 26.32
CA GLY A 432 1.61 -16.36 24.94
C GLY A 432 0.52 -17.02 24.08
N PHE A 433 -0.66 -17.30 24.63
CA PHE A 433 -1.72 -18.04 23.93
C PHE A 433 -2.72 -17.15 23.19
N THR A 434 -2.80 -15.87 23.51
CA THR A 434 -3.76 -14.94 22.89
C THR A 434 -3.02 -13.84 22.16
N LYS A 435 -3.42 -13.56 20.91
CA LYS A 435 -2.88 -12.49 20.09
C LYS A 435 -3.99 -11.55 19.63
N ALA A 436 -3.82 -10.25 19.85
CA ALA A 436 -4.70 -9.22 19.32
C ALA A 436 -3.99 -8.48 18.16
N VAL A 437 -4.73 -8.19 17.09
CA VAL A 437 -4.29 -7.34 15.98
C VAL A 437 -5.33 -6.23 15.81
N VAL A 438 -4.96 -5.01 16.20
CA VAL A 438 -5.76 -3.81 16.00
C VAL A 438 -5.26 -3.10 14.76
N THR A 439 -6.13 -2.85 13.79
CA THR A 439 -5.79 -2.15 12.55
C THR A 439 -6.38 -0.76 12.59
N ILE A 440 -5.54 0.26 12.56
CA ILE A 440 -5.95 1.66 12.64
C ILE A 440 -5.73 2.29 11.27
N ASN A 441 -6.81 2.71 10.63
CA ASN A 441 -6.78 3.39 9.35
C ASN A 441 -6.94 4.89 9.57
N SER A 442 -5.92 5.67 9.20
CA SER A 442 -5.94 7.13 9.27
C SER A 442 -5.77 7.75 7.89
N TYR A 443 -6.51 8.82 7.64
CA TYR A 443 -6.51 9.56 6.38
C TYR A 443 -6.07 11.00 6.63
N GLY A 444 -4.87 11.34 6.16
CA GLY A 444 -4.36 12.71 6.21
C GLY A 444 -4.91 13.54 5.06
N LYS A 445 -5.14 14.83 5.33
CA LYS A 445 -5.63 15.80 4.35
C LYS A 445 -4.55 16.83 4.03
N TYR A 446 -4.28 17.06 2.75
CA TYR A 446 -3.42 18.16 2.28
C TYR A 446 -4.25 19.29 1.72
N ILE A 447 -3.68 20.50 1.74
CA ILE A 447 -4.31 21.65 1.11
C ILE A 447 -4.38 21.43 -0.39
N ASP A 448 -5.60 21.57 -0.90
CA ASP A 448 -5.82 21.69 -2.31
C ASP A 448 -5.76 23.16 -2.75
N LYS A 449 -4.75 23.51 -3.55
CA LYS A 449 -4.53 24.89 -4.00
C LYS A 449 -5.38 25.17 -5.22
N LYS A 450 -6.37 26.04 -5.07
CA LYS A 450 -7.19 26.55 -6.16
C LYS A 450 -6.70 27.94 -6.58
N GLY A 451 -6.65 28.17 -7.89
CA GLY A 451 -6.15 29.43 -8.46
C GLY A 451 -4.64 29.65 -8.33
N THR A 452 -4.20 30.78 -8.88
CA THR A 452 -2.78 31.20 -8.89
C THR A 452 -2.50 32.10 -7.71
N TYR A 453 -1.40 31.85 -6.99
CA TYR A 453 -0.98 32.69 -5.86
C TYR A 453 -0.73 34.13 -6.32
N ASP A 454 -1.34 35.08 -5.63
CA ASP A 454 -1.22 36.51 -5.91
C ASP A 454 -0.58 37.20 -4.71
N GLU A 455 0.75 37.36 -4.78
CA GLU A 455 1.54 37.96 -3.72
C GLU A 455 1.17 39.42 -3.46
N LYS A 456 0.93 40.20 -4.52
CA LYS A 456 0.56 41.61 -4.42
C LYS A 456 -0.78 41.76 -3.72
N LEU A 457 -1.80 41.04 -4.18
CA LEU A 457 -3.13 41.05 -3.56
C LEU A 457 -3.09 40.53 -2.12
N THR A 458 -2.29 39.50 -1.84
CA THR A 458 -2.09 38.99 -0.48
C THR A 458 -1.58 40.10 0.43
N ASN A 459 -0.56 40.84 0.01
CA ASN A 459 0.02 41.93 0.80
C ASN A 459 -0.94 43.12 0.96
N GLU A 460 -1.74 43.44 -0.07
CA GLU A 460 -2.76 44.50 0.02
C GLU A 460 -3.90 44.11 0.98
N VAL A 461 -4.43 42.89 0.88
CA VAL A 461 -5.45 42.36 1.80
C VAL A 461 -4.92 42.32 3.22
N TYR A 462 -3.67 41.87 3.37
CA TYR A 462 -2.97 41.87 4.64
C TYR A 462 -2.92 43.27 5.27
N ASN A 463 -2.48 44.28 4.52
CA ASN A 463 -2.39 45.65 5.02
C ASN A 463 -3.76 46.24 5.39
N LEU A 464 -4.83 45.87 4.67
CA LEU A 464 -6.19 46.31 4.99
C LEU A 464 -6.79 45.62 6.21
N LEU A 465 -6.38 44.38 6.50
CA LEU A 465 -6.75 43.67 7.72
C LEU A 465 -5.91 44.11 8.93
N LYS A 466 -4.74 44.71 8.67
CA LYS A 466 -3.81 45.15 9.71
C LYS A 466 -4.37 46.36 10.47
N THR A 467 -4.97 46.14 11.63
CA THR A 467 -5.22 47.15 12.67
C THR A 467 -4.07 47.20 13.70
N GLU A 468 -4.00 48.26 14.52
CA GLU A 468 -3.07 48.36 15.67
C GLU A 468 -3.12 47.16 16.64
N GLU A 469 -4.22 46.39 16.59
CA GLU A 469 -4.49 45.23 17.44
C GLU A 469 -4.33 43.88 16.72
N THR A 470 -4.25 43.83 15.39
CA THR A 470 -4.04 42.60 14.58
C THR A 470 -2.57 42.17 14.46
N ARG A 471 -1.83 42.38 15.54
CA ARG A 471 -0.37 42.35 15.60
C ARG A 471 0.29 41.07 15.01
N ASN A 472 -0.37 39.92 15.05
CA ASN A 472 0.11 38.52 14.94
C ASN A 472 0.87 37.99 13.70
N THR A 473 1.29 38.83 12.76
CA THR A 473 1.90 38.42 11.47
C THR A 473 3.20 39.15 11.18
N ASP A 474 3.45 40.23 11.92
CA ASP A 474 4.73 40.91 11.98
C ASP A 474 5.48 40.37 13.20
N ILE A 475 6.70 39.87 13.01
CA ILE A 475 7.52 39.33 14.11
C ILE A 475 7.79 40.35 15.23
N SER A 476 7.57 41.65 14.96
CA SER A 476 7.69 42.74 15.92
C SER A 476 6.37 43.11 16.62
N SER A 477 5.26 42.51 16.20
CA SER A 477 3.92 42.88 16.62
C SER A 477 3.25 41.60 17.17
N SER A 478 3.05 41.49 18.48
CA SER A 478 2.43 40.32 19.12
C SER A 478 1.06 40.65 19.72
N CYS A 479 0.05 39.80 19.49
CA CYS A 479 -1.09 39.63 20.39
C CYS A 479 -0.81 38.42 21.30
N TYR A 480 -1.24 38.55 22.56
CA TYR A 480 -1.17 37.58 23.65
C TYR A 480 0.14 36.80 23.82
N SER A 481 1.12 37.41 24.49
CA SER A 481 2.18 36.74 25.28
C SER A 481 2.88 35.55 24.62
N MET A 482 2.97 35.52 23.28
CA MET A 482 3.60 34.43 22.56
C MET A 482 5.11 34.70 22.45
N PRO A 483 5.97 33.78 22.93
CA PRO A 483 7.40 33.87 22.70
C PRO A 483 7.75 33.99 21.21
N LYS A 484 8.78 34.78 20.88
CA LYS A 484 9.19 35.04 19.49
C LYS A 484 9.51 33.76 18.71
N ASP A 485 10.10 32.78 19.37
CA ASP A 485 10.39 31.44 18.84
C ASP A 485 9.11 30.64 18.55
N GLN A 486 8.09 30.73 19.40
CA GLN A 486 6.77 30.15 19.13
C GLN A 486 6.16 30.75 17.86
N LEU A 487 6.16 32.08 17.73
CA LEU A 487 5.62 32.75 16.53
C LEU A 487 6.36 32.34 15.24
N VAL A 488 7.71 32.37 15.25
CA VAL A 488 8.53 31.94 14.11
C VAL A 488 8.24 30.49 13.74
N PHE A 489 8.10 29.62 14.74
CA PHE A 489 7.77 28.23 14.51
C PHE A 489 6.40 28.06 13.85
N LEU A 490 5.37 28.74 14.36
CA LEU A 490 4.01 28.67 13.82
C LEU A 490 3.92 29.18 12.38
N LEU A 491 4.55 30.32 12.08
CA LEU A 491 4.62 30.86 10.72
C LEU A 491 5.33 29.90 9.76
N SER A 492 6.49 29.38 10.17
CA SER A 492 7.23 28.41 9.35
C SER A 492 6.44 27.12 9.12
N THR A 493 5.66 26.70 10.11
CA THR A 493 4.83 25.50 10.05
C THR A 493 3.58 25.74 9.18
N ALA A 494 2.97 26.93 9.26
CA ALA A 494 1.91 27.36 8.35
C ALA A 494 2.39 27.43 6.89
N ASP A 495 3.59 27.95 6.64
CA ASP A 495 4.20 27.99 5.30
C ASP A 495 4.45 26.57 4.75
N ARG A 496 4.99 25.67 5.57
CA ARG A 496 5.19 24.26 5.20
C ARG A 496 3.86 23.57 4.89
N TRP A 497 2.83 23.82 5.70
CA TRP A 497 1.48 23.32 5.46
C TRP A 497 0.92 23.85 4.14
N TYR A 498 1.01 25.17 3.94
CA TYR A 498 0.60 25.82 2.72
C TYR A 498 1.33 25.26 1.50
N ASN A 499 2.63 25.00 1.58
CA ASN A 499 3.41 24.40 0.48
C ASN A 499 3.13 22.90 0.26
N GLY A 500 2.27 22.30 1.10
CA GLY A 500 1.95 20.88 1.08
C GLY A 500 3.13 20.01 1.52
N GLU A 501 4.10 20.58 2.23
CA GLU A 501 5.23 19.84 2.80
C GLU A 501 4.79 19.03 4.02
N ILE A 502 3.81 19.53 4.77
CA ILE A 502 3.18 18.82 5.89
C ILE A 502 1.65 18.81 5.71
N SER A 503 1.00 17.81 6.27
CA SER A 503 -0.46 17.69 6.26
C SER A 503 -1.11 18.68 7.23
N ASP A 504 -2.42 18.92 7.06
CA ASP A 504 -3.15 19.77 8.01
C ASP A 504 -3.13 19.18 9.42
N ARG A 505 -3.27 17.85 9.53
CA ARG A 505 -3.06 17.11 10.79
C ARG A 505 -1.69 17.41 11.42
N LYS A 506 -0.61 17.27 10.65
CA LYS A 506 0.75 17.50 11.17
C LYS A 506 0.93 18.94 11.62
N ARG A 507 0.35 19.91 10.89
CA ARG A 507 0.32 21.31 11.30
C ARG A 507 -0.43 21.50 12.61
N VAL A 508 -1.68 21.02 12.72
CA VAL A 508 -2.51 21.14 13.94
C VAL A 508 -1.78 20.56 15.15
N ASN A 509 -1.20 19.36 15.03
CA ASN A 509 -0.48 18.75 16.14
C ASN A 509 0.77 19.55 16.53
N LEU A 510 1.53 20.04 15.56
CA LEU A 510 2.69 20.91 15.84
C LEU A 510 2.25 22.21 16.50
N PHE A 511 1.11 22.77 16.12
CA PHE A 511 0.57 24.00 16.73
C PHE A 511 0.13 23.75 18.18
N ARG A 512 -0.61 22.66 18.40
CA ARG A 512 -1.25 22.37 19.68
C ARG A 512 -0.27 21.87 20.73
N TYR A 513 0.72 21.06 20.37
CA TYR A 513 1.52 20.32 21.35
C TYR A 513 3.02 20.66 21.37
N THR A 514 3.51 21.52 20.46
CA THR A 514 4.94 21.88 20.51
C THR A 514 5.21 22.75 21.74
N PRO A 515 6.10 22.33 22.65
CA PRO A 515 6.40 23.09 23.85
C PRO A 515 7.32 24.27 23.54
N PHE A 516 7.00 25.41 24.15
CA PHE A 516 7.85 26.60 24.11
C PHE A 516 8.12 27.08 25.53
N LYS A 517 9.32 27.62 25.74
CA LYS A 517 9.71 28.20 27.03
C LYS A 517 8.90 29.49 27.23
N ASP A 518 8.30 29.64 28.40
CA ASP A 518 7.51 30.82 28.79
C ASP A 518 6.23 31.05 27.96
N ALA A 519 5.79 30.06 27.17
CA ALA A 519 4.50 30.08 26.49
C ALA A 519 3.37 29.65 27.42
N MET A 520 2.23 30.35 27.33
CA MET A 520 1.00 29.92 28.00
C MET A 520 0.54 28.57 27.42
N CYS A 521 0.12 27.67 28.30
CA CYS A 521 -0.52 26.41 27.93
C CYS A 521 -1.71 26.12 28.85
N SER A 522 -2.73 25.45 28.33
CA SER A 522 -3.74 24.78 29.15
C SER A 522 -3.43 23.30 29.28
N TYR A 523 -4.30 22.59 29.99
CA TYR A 523 -4.32 21.14 30.03
C TYR A 523 -5.57 20.62 29.32
N SER A 524 -5.41 19.58 28.49
CA SER A 524 -6.52 18.81 27.93
C SER A 524 -7.25 18.05 29.06
N MET A 525 -8.43 17.49 28.76
CA MET A 525 -9.13 16.60 29.71
C MET A 525 -8.32 15.35 30.09
N TYR A 526 -7.26 15.03 29.33
CA TYR A 526 -6.34 13.92 29.55
C TYR A 526 -5.03 14.35 30.22
N GLY A 527 -4.89 15.63 30.56
CA GLY A 527 -3.73 16.17 31.27
C GLY A 527 -2.55 16.60 30.36
N ASP A 528 -2.74 16.66 29.05
CA ASP A 528 -1.70 17.10 28.12
C ASP A 528 -1.63 18.62 28.02
N ARG A 529 -0.42 19.16 27.92
CA ARG A 529 -0.22 20.60 27.73
C ARG A 529 -0.54 21.02 26.30
N GLU A 530 -1.54 21.88 26.15
CA GLU A 530 -1.95 22.46 24.88
C GLU A 530 -1.54 23.93 24.80
N TYR A 531 -0.81 24.27 23.75
CA TYR A 531 -0.25 25.59 23.50
C TYR A 531 -1.07 26.42 22.49
N MET A 532 -2.06 25.80 21.84
CA MET A 532 -3.00 26.44 20.91
C MET A 532 -4.33 25.67 20.82
N PHE A 533 -5.45 26.39 20.67
CA PHE A 533 -6.81 25.83 20.72
C PHE A 533 -7.55 25.93 19.40
N GLY A 534 -8.47 25.00 19.13
CA GLY A 534 -9.49 25.15 18.09
C GLY A 534 -9.07 24.86 16.64
N ASP A 535 -10.00 25.13 15.72
CA ASP A 535 -9.84 24.99 14.27
C ASP A 535 -9.11 26.19 13.68
N ASN A 536 -7.79 26.14 13.74
CA ASN A 536 -6.93 27.29 13.47
C ASN A 536 -6.62 27.52 12.01
N SER A 537 -7.33 26.89 11.08
CA SER A 537 -7.13 27.09 9.64
C SER A 537 -8.43 27.10 8.89
N LYS A 538 -8.58 28.03 7.94
CA LYS A 538 -9.74 28.14 7.07
C LYS A 538 -9.30 28.34 5.63
N ILE A 539 -10.07 27.79 4.71
CA ILE A 539 -9.97 28.06 3.28
C ILE A 539 -11.33 28.60 2.87
N ILE A 540 -11.37 29.84 2.42
CA ILE A 540 -12.61 30.49 2.00
C ILE A 540 -12.59 30.77 0.50
N GLU A 541 -13.76 30.72 -0.10
CA GLU A 541 -14.00 31.06 -1.50
C GLU A 541 -14.83 32.33 -1.55
N ILE A 542 -14.34 33.35 -2.26
CA ILE A 542 -15.00 34.64 -2.43
C ILE A 542 -15.22 34.87 -3.91
N ASP A 543 -16.48 35.01 -4.30
CA ASP A 543 -16.87 35.29 -5.69
C ASP A 543 -16.89 36.79 -5.99
N ASN A 544 -16.50 37.14 -7.22
CA ASN A 544 -16.58 38.48 -7.81
C ASN A 544 -15.81 39.59 -7.06
N ALA A 545 -14.81 39.24 -6.24
CA ALA A 545 -13.95 40.22 -5.59
C ALA A 545 -12.96 40.83 -6.61
N LYS A 546 -13.05 42.16 -6.83
CA LYS A 546 -12.26 42.88 -7.84
C LYS A 546 -10.98 43.46 -7.26
N ASN A 547 -10.97 43.80 -5.98
CA ASN A 547 -9.85 44.44 -5.29
C ASN A 547 -9.67 43.87 -3.87
N ALA A 548 -8.62 44.31 -3.18
CA ALA A 548 -8.31 43.86 -1.82
C ALA A 548 -9.42 44.16 -0.81
N SER A 549 -10.13 45.30 -0.94
CA SER A 549 -11.24 45.65 -0.05
C SER A 549 -12.43 44.69 -0.19
N ASP A 550 -12.72 44.22 -1.41
CA ASP A 550 -13.76 43.23 -1.65
C ASP A 550 -13.41 41.88 -0.99
N VAL A 551 -12.14 41.49 -1.06
CA VAL A 551 -11.63 40.28 -0.39
C VAL A 551 -11.76 40.40 1.13
N VAL A 552 -11.38 41.54 1.71
CA VAL A 552 -11.54 41.80 3.16
C VAL A 552 -13.00 41.74 3.58
N LYS A 553 -13.89 42.34 2.82
CA LYS A 553 -15.34 42.27 3.07
C LYS A 553 -15.83 40.82 3.03
N GLY A 554 -15.39 40.03 2.05
CA GLY A 554 -15.73 38.61 1.96
C GLY A 554 -15.23 37.80 3.16
N ILE A 555 -14.01 38.05 3.63
CA ILE A 555 -13.49 37.37 4.83
C ILE A 555 -14.33 37.74 6.07
N ASN A 556 -14.60 39.03 6.29
CA ASN A 556 -15.39 39.49 7.44
C ASN A 556 -16.81 38.90 7.45
N THR A 557 -17.45 38.81 6.28
CA THR A 557 -18.75 38.15 6.14
C THR A 557 -18.66 36.67 6.51
N TYR A 558 -17.65 35.95 6.03
CA TYR A 558 -17.48 34.52 6.33
C TYR A 558 -17.25 34.27 7.83
N MET A 559 -16.44 35.11 8.47
CA MET A 559 -16.09 34.97 9.88
C MET A 559 -17.17 35.48 10.83
N GLY A 560 -18.23 36.13 10.33
CA GLY A 560 -19.36 36.63 11.12
C GLY A 560 -19.02 37.76 12.11
N SER A 561 -17.81 38.33 12.04
CA SER A 561 -17.32 39.40 12.90
C SER A 561 -16.14 40.12 12.24
N GLN A 562 -15.73 41.27 12.76
CA GLN A 562 -14.44 41.90 12.42
C GLN A 562 -13.33 41.57 13.44
N ASN A 563 -13.69 41.00 14.59
CA ASN A 563 -12.73 40.75 15.68
C ASN A 563 -11.78 39.58 15.41
N TRP A 564 -12.11 38.67 14.49
CA TRP A 564 -11.25 37.54 14.13
C TRP A 564 -9.90 37.98 13.54
N ALA A 565 -9.85 39.17 12.93
CA ALA A 565 -8.63 39.71 12.33
C ALA A 565 -7.53 39.90 13.40
N ARG A 566 -7.90 40.10 14.67
CA ARG A 566 -6.97 40.16 15.82
C ARG A 566 -6.25 38.83 16.08
N LEU A 567 -6.81 37.72 15.59
CA LEU A 567 -6.29 36.36 15.76
C LEU A 567 -5.55 35.86 14.51
N LEU A 568 -5.43 36.66 13.43
CA LEU A 568 -4.84 36.20 12.17
C LEU A 568 -3.32 36.01 12.29
N LEU A 569 -2.83 34.78 12.11
CA LEU A 569 -1.39 34.43 12.10
C LEU A 569 -0.82 34.32 10.69
N TYR A 570 -1.61 33.93 9.69
CA TYR A 570 -1.11 33.65 8.35
C TYR A 570 -2.20 33.86 7.32
N ILE A 571 -1.86 34.41 6.15
CA ILE A 571 -2.78 34.57 5.02
C ILE A 571 -2.07 34.40 3.67
N LYS A 572 -2.72 33.70 2.73
CA LYS A 572 -2.36 33.65 1.30
C LYS A 572 -3.61 33.76 0.45
N VAL A 573 -3.58 34.63 -0.56
CA VAL A 573 -4.68 34.83 -1.49
C VAL A 573 -4.31 34.27 -2.86
N HIS A 574 -5.22 33.49 -3.44
CA HIS A 574 -5.14 32.99 -4.80
C HIS A 574 -6.26 33.54 -5.65
N THR A 575 -5.97 33.75 -6.93
CA THR A 575 -6.91 34.22 -7.93
C THR A 575 -7.16 33.14 -8.98
N ASP A 576 -8.44 32.87 -9.27
CA ASP A 576 -8.88 32.09 -10.43
C ASP A 576 -10.07 32.78 -11.09
N LEU A 577 -9.85 33.41 -12.25
CA LEU A 577 -10.87 34.23 -12.93
C LEU A 577 -11.50 35.25 -11.95
N ASN A 578 -12.81 35.13 -11.71
CA ASN A 578 -13.58 36.01 -10.81
C ASN A 578 -13.60 35.51 -9.36
N LYS A 579 -12.95 34.38 -9.05
CA LYS A 579 -12.93 33.77 -7.73
C LYS A 579 -11.62 34.06 -7.01
N LYS A 580 -11.71 34.33 -5.71
CA LYS A 580 -10.56 34.44 -4.81
C LYS A 580 -10.63 33.34 -3.77
N TYR A 581 -9.52 32.65 -3.58
CA TYR A 581 -9.37 31.63 -2.53
C TYR A 581 -8.42 32.16 -1.47
N VAL A 582 -8.88 32.26 -0.22
CA VAL A 582 -8.08 32.77 0.89
C VAL A 582 -7.77 31.64 1.85
N TYR A 583 -6.48 31.34 1.99
CA TYR A 583 -5.95 30.38 2.93
C TYR A 583 -5.49 31.15 4.16
N MET A 584 -6.05 30.86 5.32
CA MET A 584 -5.73 31.58 6.56
C MET A 584 -5.51 30.64 7.73
N VAL A 585 -4.66 31.08 8.66
CA VAL A 585 -4.44 30.42 9.94
C VAL A 585 -4.64 31.45 11.05
N THR A 586 -5.40 31.09 12.08
CA THR A 586 -5.67 31.92 13.25
C THR A 586 -4.98 31.35 14.49
N CYS A 587 -4.71 32.19 15.50
CA CYS A 587 -4.16 31.75 16.77
C CYS A 587 -5.18 31.07 17.66
#